data_AF-A0A3M1NM23-F1
#
_entry.id   AF-A0A3M1NM23-F1
#
_cell.length_a   1.000
_cell.length_b   1.000
_cell.length_c   1.000
_cell.angle_alpha   90.00
_cell.angle_beta   90.00
_cell.angle_gamma   90.00
#
_symmetry.space_group_name_H-M   'P 1'
#
loop_
_entity.id
_entity.type
_entity.pdbx_description
1 polymer ?
#
loop_
_entity_poly.entity_id
_entity_poly.type
_entity_poly.pdbx_seq_one_letter_code
_entity_poly.pdbx_strand_id
1 'polypeptide(L)'
;MLMFFLVVVGVLSLIYGYIGWRIILPLSLQAPWNTALWITLFVFMVLPFIPMLLRNSEVSPTFLTVISWVSFVGLGFFFLLFTFLILKDSGWGLFLAFKKLSSFFASSGGSTSSMGREFDPDRRLLLTNMLNLGTLGMVTVLTGYGIYEARRKPAIVSLDVPIPNLPEDLNGFRIVQITDLHVGLTVHKDWVEKIVDIVNSLAADVLVFTGDLADGTVAQLKEDV
;
A
#
# COMPACT_ATOMS: atom_id res chain seq x y z
N MET A 1 25.17 -4.44 -2.64
CA MET A 1 23.95 -5.26 -2.79
C MET A 1 23.59 -6.04 -1.53
N LEU A 2 24.49 -6.84 -0.93
CA LEU A 2 24.15 -7.66 0.25
C LEU A 2 23.55 -6.86 1.42
N MET A 3 24.15 -5.73 1.78
CA MET A 3 23.66 -4.85 2.86
C MET A 3 22.22 -4.35 2.62
N PHE A 4 21.89 -4.01 1.37
CA PHE A 4 20.53 -3.57 1.02
C PHE A 4 19.49 -4.68 1.26
N PHE A 5 19.77 -5.91 0.78
CA PHE A 5 18.87 -7.04 1.03
C PHE A 5 18.71 -7.36 2.50
N LEU A 6 19.79 -7.31 3.28
CA LEU A 6 19.73 -7.54 4.73
C LEU A 6 18.84 -6.51 5.42
N VAL A 7 18.94 -5.24 5.05
CA VAL A 7 18.09 -4.18 5.60
C VAL A 7 16.63 -4.40 5.20
N VAL A 8 16.34 -4.66 3.93
CA VAL A 8 14.96 -4.88 3.45
C VAL A 8 14.33 -6.09 4.14
N VAL A 9 15.02 -7.24 4.16
CA VAL A 9 14.54 -8.45 4.83
C VAL A 9 14.37 -8.23 6.33
N GLY A 10 15.28 -7.48 6.97
CA GLY A 10 15.17 -7.12 8.38
C GLY A 10 13.92 -6.29 8.67
N VAL A 11 13.66 -5.25 7.88
CA VAL A 11 12.47 -4.40 8.01
C VAL A 11 11.20 -5.21 7.76
N LEU A 12 11.14 -6.01 6.70
CA LEU A 12 9.98 -6.86 6.42
C LEU A 12 9.74 -7.88 7.54
N SER A 13 10.81 -8.49 8.08
CA SER A 13 10.69 -9.42 9.21
C SER A 13 10.08 -8.75 10.45
N LEU A 14 10.46 -7.50 10.74
CA LEU A 14 9.86 -6.72 11.83
C LEU A 14 8.39 -6.42 11.58
N ILE A 15 8.03 -6.00 10.36
CA ILE A 15 6.65 -5.70 9.96
C ILE A 15 5.77 -6.95 10.08
N TYR A 16 6.13 -8.02 9.39
CA TYR A 16 5.35 -9.26 9.35
C TYR A 16 5.34 -9.97 10.71
N GLY A 17 6.45 -9.92 11.45
CA GLY A 17 6.54 -10.42 12.83
C GLY A 17 5.60 -9.66 13.77
N TYR A 18 5.52 -8.34 13.66
CA TYR A 18 4.60 -7.52 14.45
C TYR A 18 3.13 -7.80 14.11
N ILE A 19 2.79 -7.94 12.82
CA ILE A 19 1.44 -8.33 12.38
C ILE A 19 1.06 -9.69 12.97
N GLY A 20 1.94 -10.68 12.87
CA GLY A 20 1.70 -12.01 13.43
C GLY A 20 1.55 -11.99 14.95
N TRP A 21 2.39 -11.21 15.65
CA TRP A 21 2.26 -11.01 17.09
C TRP A 21 0.91 -10.39 17.48
N ARG A 22 0.42 -9.42 16.73
CA ARG A 22 -0.81 -8.70 17.05
C ARG A 22 -2.09 -9.36 16.60
N ILE A 23 -2.07 -10.11 15.50
CA ILE A 23 -3.27 -10.75 14.94
C ILE A 23 -3.31 -12.22 15.29
N ILE A 24 -2.23 -12.97 15.09
CA ILE A 24 -2.27 -14.44 15.17
C ILE A 24 -2.26 -14.92 16.61
N LEU A 25 -1.38 -14.39 17.46
CA LEU A 25 -1.28 -14.86 18.86
C LEU A 25 -2.58 -14.69 19.66
N PRO A 26 -3.32 -13.57 19.56
CA PRO A 26 -4.59 -13.39 20.30
C PRO A 26 -5.75 -14.26 19.79
N LEU A 27 -5.66 -14.85 18.59
CA LEU A 27 -6.73 -15.73 18.10
C LEU A 27 -6.75 -17.08 18.82
N SER A 28 -5.65 -17.47 19.49
CA SER A 28 -5.55 -18.73 20.26
C SER A 28 -6.09 -19.96 19.50
N LEU A 29 -5.84 -20.02 18.19
CA LEU A 29 -6.32 -21.10 17.34
C LEU A 29 -5.58 -22.42 17.62
N GLN A 30 -6.19 -23.52 17.20
CA GLN A 30 -5.51 -24.82 17.18
C GLN A 30 -4.22 -24.75 16.35
N ALA A 31 -3.22 -25.54 16.74
CA ALA A 31 -1.89 -25.57 16.13
C ALA A 31 -1.86 -25.55 14.59
N PRO A 32 -2.62 -26.38 13.85
CA PRO A 32 -2.54 -26.38 12.39
C PRO A 32 -2.94 -25.04 11.75
N TRP A 33 -3.97 -24.39 12.28
CA TRP A 33 -4.45 -23.11 11.78
C TRP A 33 -3.51 -21.96 12.14
N ASN A 34 -2.96 -21.98 13.37
CA ASN A 34 -1.95 -21.03 13.79
C ASN A 34 -0.69 -21.12 12.90
N THR A 35 -0.19 -22.32 12.66
CA THR A 35 0.95 -22.57 11.77
C THR A 35 0.66 -22.13 10.33
N ALA A 36 -0.54 -22.43 9.81
CA ALA A 36 -0.95 -22.01 8.48
C ALA A 36 -0.89 -20.48 8.31
N LEU A 37 -1.39 -19.71 9.29
CA LEU A 37 -1.35 -18.24 9.22
C LEU A 37 0.08 -17.69 9.23
N TRP A 38 0.96 -18.26 10.05
CA TRP A 38 2.38 -17.87 10.06
C TRP A 38 3.09 -18.20 8.73
N ILE A 39 2.79 -19.37 8.15
CA ILE A 39 3.28 -19.73 6.81
C ILE A 39 2.77 -18.75 5.77
N THR A 40 1.47 -18.39 5.81
CA THR A 40 0.91 -17.39 4.89
C THR A 40 1.64 -16.05 5.00
N LEU A 41 1.88 -15.54 6.22
CA LEU A 41 2.67 -14.31 6.41
C LEU A 41 4.08 -14.44 5.84
N PHE A 42 4.75 -15.56 6.08
CA PHE A 42 6.09 -15.80 5.55
C PHE A 42 6.11 -15.85 4.02
N VAL A 43 5.14 -16.51 3.39
CA VAL A 43 4.99 -16.56 1.93
C VAL A 43 4.84 -15.15 1.35
N PHE A 44 3.95 -14.32 1.91
CA PHE A 44 3.77 -12.94 1.45
C PHE A 44 4.98 -12.03 1.73
N MET A 45 5.75 -12.30 2.78
CA MET A 45 7.02 -11.60 3.04
C MET A 45 8.06 -11.88 1.94
N VAL A 46 8.11 -13.11 1.43
CA VAL A 46 9.09 -13.55 0.44
C VAL A 46 8.65 -13.29 -1.01
N LEU A 47 7.34 -13.26 -1.27
CA LEU A 47 6.77 -13.15 -2.61
C LEU A 47 7.35 -12.00 -3.46
N PRO A 48 7.54 -10.76 -2.94
CA PRO A 48 8.06 -9.65 -3.73
C PRO A 48 9.47 -9.84 -4.29
N PHE A 49 10.26 -10.77 -3.73
CA PHE A 49 11.58 -11.08 -4.26
C PHE A 49 11.52 -11.98 -5.51
N ILE A 50 10.44 -12.73 -5.72
CA ILE A 50 10.30 -13.65 -6.84
C ILE A 50 10.28 -12.92 -8.20
N PRO A 51 9.41 -11.92 -8.44
CA PRO A 51 9.46 -11.15 -9.69
C PRO A 51 10.82 -10.51 -9.95
N MET A 52 11.48 -10.02 -8.88
CA MET A 52 12.77 -9.36 -8.98
C MET A 52 13.89 -10.32 -9.41
N LEU A 53 13.88 -11.55 -8.89
CA LEU A 53 14.85 -12.59 -9.26
C LEU A 53 14.59 -13.14 -10.68
N LEU A 54 13.32 -13.25 -11.07
CA LEU A 54 12.91 -13.81 -12.35
C LEU A 54 12.79 -12.77 -13.49
N ARG A 55 13.06 -11.48 -13.23
CA ARG A 55 12.89 -10.38 -14.20
C ARG A 55 13.68 -10.59 -15.51
N ASN A 56 14.83 -11.24 -15.42
CA ASN A 56 15.72 -11.50 -16.57
C ASN A 56 15.66 -12.94 -17.06
N SER A 57 14.70 -13.73 -16.59
CA SER A 57 14.51 -15.12 -16.97
C SER A 57 13.50 -15.25 -18.11
N GLU A 58 13.58 -16.33 -18.89
CA GLU A 58 12.64 -16.65 -19.99
C GLU A 58 11.28 -17.19 -19.48
N VAL A 59 10.87 -16.76 -18.29
CA VAL A 59 9.61 -17.21 -17.67
C VAL A 59 8.45 -16.52 -18.37
N SER A 60 7.33 -17.24 -18.51
CA SER A 60 6.11 -16.72 -19.14
C SER A 60 5.73 -15.32 -18.62
N PRO A 61 5.50 -14.34 -19.52
CA PRO A 61 5.08 -13.00 -19.15
C PRO A 61 3.83 -12.98 -18.27
N THR A 62 2.84 -13.83 -18.60
CA THR A 62 1.60 -13.95 -17.82
C THR A 62 1.85 -14.36 -16.37
N PHE A 63 2.77 -15.32 -16.15
CA PHE A 63 3.12 -15.74 -14.80
C PHE A 63 3.79 -14.61 -14.03
N LEU A 64 4.75 -13.91 -14.66
CA LEU A 64 5.44 -12.76 -14.06
C LEU A 64 4.48 -11.61 -13.74
N THR A 65 3.49 -11.35 -14.60
CA THR A 65 2.43 -10.38 -14.34
C THR A 65 1.61 -10.80 -13.11
N VAL A 66 1.08 -12.02 -13.07
CA VAL A 66 0.25 -12.48 -11.94
C VAL A 66 1.03 -12.45 -10.62
N ILE A 67 2.25 -12.98 -10.59
CA ILE A 67 3.05 -13.01 -9.37
C ILE A 67 3.44 -11.60 -8.93
N SER A 68 3.73 -10.68 -9.86
CA SER A 68 3.97 -9.26 -9.55
C SER A 68 2.75 -8.61 -8.92
N TRP A 69 1.56 -8.81 -9.50
CA TRP A 69 0.30 -8.29 -8.94
C TRP A 69 0.06 -8.80 -7.52
N VAL A 70 0.14 -10.12 -7.30
CA VAL A 70 -0.07 -10.70 -5.96
C VAL A 70 0.99 -10.19 -4.97
N SER A 71 2.24 -10.05 -5.43
CA SER A 71 3.34 -9.58 -4.60
C SER A 71 3.17 -8.12 -4.17
N PHE A 72 2.92 -7.21 -5.11
CA PHE A 72 2.85 -5.78 -4.84
C PHE A 72 1.54 -5.39 -4.14
N VAL A 73 0.41 -6.00 -4.52
CA VAL A 73 -0.85 -5.82 -3.78
C VAL A 73 -0.73 -6.38 -2.37
N GLY A 74 -0.14 -7.58 -2.21
CA GLY A 74 0.11 -8.18 -0.91
C GLY A 74 1.02 -7.31 -0.03
N LEU A 75 2.12 -6.82 -0.59
CA LEU A 75 3.05 -5.92 0.10
C LEU A 75 2.34 -4.65 0.58
N GLY A 76 1.57 -4.00 -0.29
CA GLY A 76 0.78 -2.83 0.06
C GLY A 76 -0.27 -3.11 1.15
N PHE A 77 -0.97 -4.24 1.05
CA PHE A 77 -1.94 -4.69 2.04
C PHE A 77 -1.31 -4.87 3.42
N PHE A 78 -0.21 -5.62 3.53
CA PHE A 78 0.45 -5.86 4.82
C PHE A 78 1.11 -4.61 5.38
N PHE A 79 1.63 -3.73 4.52
CA PHE A 79 2.15 -2.43 4.95
C PHE A 79 1.05 -1.55 5.55
N LEU A 80 -0.10 -1.42 4.86
CA LEU A 80 -1.26 -0.70 5.41
C LEU A 80 -1.73 -1.32 6.72
N LEU A 81 -1.84 -2.65 6.78
CA LEU A 81 -2.23 -3.37 7.98
C LEU A 81 -1.30 -3.05 9.15
N PHE A 82 0.01 -3.10 8.92
CA PHE A 82 1.02 -2.71 9.90
C PHE A 82 0.84 -1.26 10.37
N THR A 83 0.66 -0.31 9.44
CA THR A 83 0.44 1.11 9.77
C THR A 83 -0.79 1.30 10.66
N PHE A 84 -1.93 0.71 10.29
CA PHE A 84 -3.15 0.84 11.08
C PHE A 84 -3.05 0.16 12.46
N LEU A 85 -2.36 -0.98 12.55
CA LEU A 85 -2.09 -1.62 13.83
C LEU A 85 -1.21 -0.75 14.74
N ILE A 86 -0.15 -0.12 14.20
CA ILE A 86 0.68 0.82 14.95
C ILE A 86 -0.13 2.03 15.40
N LEU A 87 -0.96 2.61 14.53
CA LEU A 87 -1.80 3.75 14.89
C LEU A 87 -2.77 3.38 16.01
N LYS A 88 -3.43 2.22 15.90
CA LYS A 88 -4.33 1.68 16.93
C LYS A 88 -3.59 1.51 18.27
N ASP A 89 -2.45 0.84 18.26
CA ASP A 89 -1.65 0.59 19.47
C ASP A 89 -1.09 1.88 20.09
N SER A 90 -0.65 2.83 19.25
CA SER A 90 -0.15 4.13 19.70
C SER A 90 -1.27 4.96 20.33
N GLY A 91 -2.46 4.97 19.72
CA GLY A 91 -3.64 5.64 20.28
C GLY A 91 -4.02 5.06 21.65
N TRP A 92 -3.97 3.74 21.80
CA TRP A 92 -4.19 3.09 23.09
C TRP A 92 -3.10 3.44 24.12
N GLY A 93 -1.84 3.46 23.71
CA GLY A 93 -0.71 3.85 24.56
C GLY A 93 -0.82 5.29 25.06
N LEU A 94 -1.16 6.22 24.17
CA LEU A 94 -1.39 7.64 24.51
C LEU A 94 -2.56 7.80 25.47
N PHE A 95 -3.67 7.08 25.25
CA PHE A 95 -4.80 7.08 26.16
C PHE A 95 -4.42 6.61 27.57
N LEU A 96 -3.65 5.54 27.69
CA LEU A 96 -3.16 5.04 28.98
C LEU A 96 -2.20 6.04 29.66
N ALA A 97 -1.29 6.65 28.90
CA ALA A 97 -0.38 7.67 29.40
C ALA A 97 -1.15 8.90 29.92
N PHE A 98 -2.15 9.37 29.17
CA PHE A 98 -3.02 10.45 29.58
C PHE A 98 -3.79 10.12 30.87
N LYS A 99 -4.36 8.91 30.99
CA LYS A 99 -5.02 8.48 32.22
C LYS A 99 -4.06 8.48 33.41
N LYS A 100 -2.86 7.92 33.27
CA LYS A 100 -1.84 7.90 34.32
C LYS A 100 -1.44 9.30 34.75
N LEU A 101 -1.26 10.21 33.79
CA LEU A 101 -0.94 11.61 34.04
C LEU A 101 -2.09 12.33 34.76
N SER A 102 -3.33 12.15 34.29
CA SER A 102 -4.52 12.74 34.92
C SER A 102 -4.74 12.22 36.34
N SER A 103 -4.49 10.93 36.61
CA SER A 103 -4.57 10.38 37.96
C SER A 103 -3.44 10.88 38.85
N PHE A 104 -2.25 11.14 38.31
CA PHE A 104 -1.15 11.75 39.04
C PHE A 104 -1.51 13.18 39.48
N PHE A 105 -2.08 13.98 38.59
CA PHE A 105 -2.56 15.33 38.95
C PHE A 105 -3.79 15.33 39.85
N ALA A 106 -4.71 14.37 39.69
CA ALA A 106 -5.89 14.22 40.54
C ALA A 106 -5.57 13.64 41.93
N SER A 107 -4.43 12.94 42.09
CA SER A 107 -3.99 12.36 43.36
C SER A 107 -3.59 13.38 44.43
N SER A 108 -3.57 14.67 44.11
CA SER A 108 -3.45 15.77 45.08
C SER A 108 -4.75 16.08 45.83
N GLY A 109 -5.88 15.45 45.48
CA GLY A 109 -7.18 15.69 46.12
C GLY A 109 -8.07 14.46 46.20
N GLY A 110 -7.88 13.64 47.24
CA GLY A 110 -8.90 12.71 47.73
C GLY A 110 -8.80 11.26 47.21
N SER A 111 -8.64 10.35 48.17
CA SER A 111 -8.73 8.90 48.05
C SER A 111 -10.06 8.45 47.44
N THR A 112 -10.05 8.13 46.14
CA THR A 112 -11.12 7.34 45.52
C THR A 112 -10.79 5.87 45.70
N SER A 113 -11.61 5.20 46.51
CA SER A 113 -11.66 3.76 46.65
C SER A 113 -11.78 3.11 45.27
N SER A 114 -10.73 2.41 44.83
CA SER A 114 -10.78 1.58 43.64
C SER A 114 -11.66 0.37 43.94
N MET A 115 -12.97 0.54 43.76
CA MET A 115 -13.92 -0.56 43.63
C MET A 115 -13.34 -1.47 42.54
N GLY A 116 -12.89 -2.67 42.95
CA GLY A 116 -12.19 -3.61 42.11
C GLY A 116 -13.06 -3.97 40.91
N ARG A 117 -12.76 -3.36 39.75
CA ARG A 117 -13.17 -3.93 38.47
C ARG A 117 -12.33 -5.20 38.31
N GLU A 118 -12.92 -6.34 38.61
CA GLU A 118 -12.35 -7.63 38.20
C GLU A 118 -12.02 -7.54 36.70
N PHE A 119 -10.74 -7.70 36.41
CA PHE A 119 -10.24 -7.72 35.05
C PHE A 119 -10.60 -9.07 34.43
N ASP A 120 -11.68 -9.10 33.66
CA ASP A 120 -12.09 -10.28 32.88
C ASP A 120 -11.16 -10.40 31.64
N PRO A 121 -10.24 -11.40 31.61
CA PRO A 121 -9.29 -11.56 30.51
C PRO A 121 -9.98 -11.91 29.19
N ASP A 122 -11.11 -12.61 29.25
CA ASP A 122 -11.83 -13.10 28.06
C ASP A 122 -12.53 -11.96 27.34
N ARG A 123 -13.12 -11.02 28.08
CA ARG A 123 -13.67 -9.78 27.49
C ARG A 123 -12.60 -8.96 26.78
N ARG A 124 -11.41 -8.84 27.37
CA ARG A 124 -10.30 -8.10 26.75
C ARG A 124 -9.82 -8.78 25.47
N LEU A 125 -9.74 -10.10 25.46
CA LEU A 125 -9.36 -10.87 24.29
C LEU A 125 -10.38 -10.70 23.17
N LEU A 126 -11.67 -10.82 23.48
CA LEU A 126 -12.76 -10.60 22.54
C LEU A 126 -12.71 -9.20 21.92
N LEU A 127 -12.56 -8.15 22.74
CA LEU A 127 -12.45 -6.78 22.24
C LEU A 127 -11.22 -6.58 21.36
N THR A 128 -10.09 -7.18 21.73
CA THR A 128 -8.85 -7.11 20.93
C THR A 128 -9.04 -7.78 19.57
N ASN A 129 -9.65 -8.97 19.54
CA ASN A 129 -9.92 -9.70 18.32
C ASN A 129 -10.95 -8.99 17.43
N MET A 130 -12.00 -8.41 18.01
CA MET A 130 -12.97 -7.60 17.26
C MET A 130 -12.32 -6.35 16.64
N LEU A 131 -11.47 -5.65 17.39
CA LEU A 131 -10.74 -4.50 16.86
C LEU A 131 -9.77 -4.91 15.75
N ASN A 132 -9.04 -6.02 15.93
CA ASN A 132 -8.14 -6.54 14.91
C ASN A 132 -8.88 -6.96 13.63
N LEU A 133 -10.04 -7.62 13.76
CA LEU A 133 -10.90 -7.96 12.63
C LEU A 133 -11.46 -6.69 11.94
N GLY A 134 -11.84 -5.68 12.71
CA GLY A 134 -12.26 -4.39 12.18
C GLY A 134 -11.15 -3.69 11.39
N THR A 135 -9.92 -3.69 11.92
CA THR A 135 -8.74 -3.18 11.22
C THR A 135 -8.47 -3.96 9.93
N LEU A 136 -8.53 -5.30 9.98
CA LEU A 136 -8.35 -6.15 8.81
C LEU A 136 -9.38 -5.82 7.73
N GLY A 137 -10.66 -5.72 8.10
CA GLY A 137 -11.75 -5.36 7.19
C GLY A 137 -11.58 -3.99 6.57
N MET A 138 -11.21 -2.98 7.37
CA MET A 138 -10.91 -1.63 6.87
C MET A 138 -9.76 -1.65 5.85
N VAL A 139 -8.67 -2.34 6.16
CA VAL A 139 -7.52 -2.44 5.25
C VAL A 139 -7.89 -3.15 3.97
N THR A 140 -8.68 -4.23 4.02
CA THR A 140 -9.19 -4.91 2.82
C THR A 140 -9.99 -3.95 1.92
N VAL A 141 -10.88 -3.15 2.50
CA VAL A 141 -11.67 -2.15 1.74
C VAL A 141 -10.75 -1.08 1.14
N LEU A 142 -9.79 -0.56 1.91
CA LEU A 142 -8.86 0.46 1.43
C LEU A 142 -7.93 -0.08 0.33
N THR A 143 -7.47 -1.32 0.43
CA THR A 143 -6.69 -1.97 -0.62
C THR A 143 -7.53 -2.13 -1.89
N GLY A 144 -8.79 -2.58 -1.78
CA GLY A 144 -9.70 -2.66 -2.91
C GLY A 144 -9.96 -1.30 -3.57
N TYR A 145 -10.18 -0.27 -2.74
CA TYR A 145 -10.33 1.12 -3.21
C TYR A 145 -9.05 1.63 -3.89
N GLY A 146 -7.86 1.36 -3.33
CA GLY A 146 -6.58 1.72 -3.93
C GLY A 146 -6.36 1.05 -5.28
N ILE A 147 -6.72 -0.23 -5.43
CA ILE A 147 -6.67 -0.93 -6.72
C ILE A 147 -7.65 -0.29 -7.72
N TYR A 148 -8.88 0.03 -7.28
CA TYR A 148 -9.87 0.69 -8.12
C TYR A 148 -9.35 2.05 -8.61
N GLU A 149 -8.82 2.87 -7.70
CA GLU A 149 -8.27 4.19 -8.00
C GLU A 149 -7.03 4.11 -8.91
N ALA A 150 -6.16 3.12 -8.71
CA ALA A 150 -4.99 2.91 -9.57
C ALA A 150 -5.36 2.46 -10.99
N ARG A 151 -6.54 1.86 -11.17
CA ARG A 151 -7.02 1.36 -12.47
C ARG A 151 -8.09 2.23 -13.12
N ARG A 152 -8.50 3.33 -12.50
CA ARG A 152 -9.45 4.27 -13.10
C ARG A 152 -8.76 5.12 -14.16
N LYS A 153 -9.51 5.49 -15.20
CA LYS A 153 -8.99 6.33 -16.29
C LYS A 153 -8.27 7.57 -15.74
N PRO A 154 -7.10 7.95 -16.29
CA PRO A 154 -6.40 9.15 -15.85
C PRO A 154 -7.33 10.37 -15.89
N ALA A 155 -7.31 11.15 -14.81
CA ALA A 155 -8.04 12.40 -14.77
C ALA A 155 -7.33 13.43 -15.66
N ILE A 156 -8.10 14.15 -16.49
CA ILE A 156 -7.58 15.25 -17.29
C ILE A 156 -7.56 16.49 -16.39
N VAL A 157 -6.37 17.05 -16.18
CA VAL A 157 -6.21 18.32 -15.47
C VAL A 157 -5.90 19.39 -16.51
N SER A 158 -6.86 20.29 -16.75
CA SER A 158 -6.69 21.43 -17.64
C SER A 158 -6.24 22.64 -16.81
N LEU A 159 -5.10 23.23 -17.17
CA LEU A 159 -4.55 24.41 -16.53
C LEU A 159 -4.25 25.47 -17.58
N ASP A 160 -4.82 26.67 -17.41
CA ASP A 160 -4.44 27.83 -18.20
C ASP A 160 -3.17 28.45 -17.61
N VAL A 161 -2.12 28.55 -18.41
CA VAL A 161 -0.83 29.12 -18.01
C VAL A 161 -0.69 30.52 -18.62
N PRO A 162 -0.93 31.60 -17.87
CA PRO A 162 -0.80 32.95 -18.40
C PRO A 162 0.68 33.30 -18.57
N ILE A 163 1.10 33.58 -19.81
CA ILE A 163 2.46 33.98 -20.14
C ILE A 163 2.46 35.47 -20.53
N PRO A 164 3.13 36.35 -19.76
CA PRO A 164 3.26 37.75 -20.12
C PRO A 164 3.99 37.92 -21.47
N ASN A 165 3.48 38.80 -22.33
CA ASN A 165 4.03 39.08 -23.66
C ASN A 165 4.11 37.85 -24.58
N LEU A 166 3.19 36.90 -24.43
CA LEU A 166 3.06 35.78 -25.37
C LEU A 166 2.65 36.30 -26.76
N PRO A 167 3.34 35.93 -27.85
CA PRO A 167 2.92 36.25 -29.21
C PRO A 167 1.47 35.82 -29.47
N GLU A 168 0.70 36.63 -30.21
CA GLU A 168 -0.72 36.35 -30.48
C GLU A 168 -0.94 35.00 -31.17
N ASP A 169 -0.01 34.58 -32.04
CA ASP A 169 -0.05 33.29 -32.74
C ASP A 169 0.03 32.07 -31.81
N LEU A 170 0.51 32.26 -30.57
CA LEU A 170 0.59 31.21 -29.55
C LEU A 170 -0.55 31.32 -28.52
N ASN A 171 -1.47 32.27 -28.67
CA ASN A 171 -2.62 32.38 -27.80
C ASN A 171 -3.57 31.18 -28.02
N GLY A 172 -3.88 30.46 -26.94
CA GLY A 172 -4.65 29.22 -27.01
C GLY A 172 -3.84 27.99 -27.44
N PHE A 173 -2.51 28.10 -27.52
CA PHE A 173 -1.64 26.95 -27.79
C PHE A 173 -1.80 25.88 -26.69
N ARG A 174 -2.14 24.66 -27.10
CA ARG A 174 -2.46 23.54 -26.20
C ARG A 174 -1.31 22.54 -26.15
N ILE A 175 -0.80 22.32 -24.95
CA ILE A 175 0.19 21.28 -24.67
C ILE A 175 -0.48 20.18 -23.85
N VAL A 176 -0.36 18.94 -24.32
CA VAL A 176 -0.67 17.77 -23.49
C VAL A 176 0.64 17.22 -22.95
N GLN A 177 0.71 17.09 -21.63
CA GLN A 177 1.85 16.53 -20.93
C GLN A 177 1.49 15.17 -20.33
N ILE A 178 2.28 14.16 -20.66
CA ILE A 178 2.19 12.83 -20.07
C ILE A 178 3.48 12.57 -19.28
N THR A 179 3.35 11.99 -18.10
CA THR A 179 4.49 11.62 -17.25
C THR A 179 4.30 10.21 -16.72
N ASP A 180 5.42 9.51 -16.54
CA ASP A 180 5.51 8.26 -15.77
C ASP A 180 4.48 7.19 -16.19
N LEU A 181 4.43 6.90 -17.49
CA LEU A 181 3.54 5.88 -18.05
C LEU A 181 3.93 4.47 -17.60
N HIS A 182 5.24 4.23 -17.38
CA HIS A 182 5.80 2.97 -16.86
C HIS A 182 5.23 1.72 -17.54
N VAL A 183 5.21 1.68 -18.88
CA VAL A 183 4.77 0.50 -19.64
C VAL A 183 5.61 -0.71 -19.24
N GLY A 184 4.95 -1.80 -18.82
CA GLY A 184 5.62 -2.96 -18.22
C GLY A 184 4.67 -4.01 -17.65
N LEU A 185 5.17 -4.82 -16.71
CA LEU A 185 4.45 -5.98 -16.16
C LEU A 185 3.11 -5.64 -15.47
N THR A 186 2.85 -4.38 -15.18
CA THR A 186 1.59 -3.92 -14.54
C THR A 186 0.75 -3.04 -15.47
N VAL A 187 1.36 -2.44 -16.49
CA VAL A 187 0.74 -1.50 -17.44
C VAL A 187 0.94 -2.03 -18.86
N HIS A 188 -0.12 -2.54 -19.47
CA HIS A 188 -0.08 -3.23 -20.76
C HIS A 188 -0.76 -2.41 -21.86
N LYS A 189 -0.64 -2.90 -23.10
CA LYS A 189 -1.20 -2.29 -24.31
C LYS A 189 -2.62 -1.70 -24.16
N ASP A 190 -3.59 -2.44 -23.64
CA ASP A 190 -4.98 -1.98 -23.48
C ASP A 190 -5.11 -0.69 -22.65
N TRP A 191 -4.18 -0.46 -21.73
CA TRP A 191 -4.14 0.77 -20.94
C TRP A 191 -3.55 1.92 -21.73
N VAL A 192 -2.47 1.65 -22.47
CA VAL A 192 -1.80 2.61 -23.34
C VAL A 192 -2.75 3.10 -24.43
N GLU A 193 -3.50 2.19 -25.07
CA GLU A 193 -4.51 2.52 -26.09
C GLU A 193 -5.57 3.49 -25.55
N LYS A 194 -6.06 3.28 -24.32
CA LYS A 194 -7.00 4.20 -23.68
C LYS A 194 -6.40 5.60 -23.46
N ILE A 195 -5.11 5.68 -23.14
CA ILE A 195 -4.43 6.96 -22.98
C ILE A 195 -4.28 7.64 -24.33
N VAL A 196 -3.92 6.90 -25.37
CA VAL A 196 -3.84 7.42 -26.75
C VAL A 196 -5.19 8.00 -27.19
N ASP A 197 -6.29 7.29 -26.94
CA ASP A 197 -7.65 7.78 -27.25
C ASP A 197 -7.97 9.09 -26.52
N ILE A 198 -7.63 9.18 -25.23
CA ILE A 198 -7.82 10.40 -24.44
C ILE A 198 -7.00 11.55 -25.02
N VAL A 199 -5.72 11.32 -25.28
CA VAL A 199 -4.78 12.35 -25.79
C VAL A 199 -5.25 12.87 -27.15
N ASN A 200 -5.63 11.96 -28.06
CA ASN A 200 -6.15 12.33 -29.36
C ASN A 200 -7.44 13.17 -29.26
N SER A 201 -8.28 12.91 -28.26
CA SER A 201 -9.50 13.70 -28.04
C SER A 201 -9.25 15.15 -27.55
N LEU A 202 -8.06 15.43 -27.00
CA LEU A 202 -7.72 16.75 -26.46
C LEU A 202 -7.29 17.75 -27.55
N ALA A 203 -7.03 17.27 -28.78
CA ALA A 203 -6.63 18.07 -29.93
C ALA A 203 -5.47 19.04 -29.63
N ALA A 204 -4.44 18.56 -28.93
CA ALA A 204 -3.27 19.36 -28.56
C ALA A 204 -2.44 19.75 -29.80
N ASP A 205 -1.76 20.88 -29.71
CA ASP A 205 -0.79 21.31 -30.73
C ASP A 205 0.54 20.58 -30.55
N VAL A 206 0.91 20.29 -29.30
CA VAL A 206 2.12 19.53 -28.95
C VAL A 206 1.82 18.51 -27.84
N LEU A 207 2.37 17.31 -28.01
CA LEU A 207 2.46 16.28 -27.00
C LEU A 207 3.87 16.25 -26.42
N VAL A 208 4.01 16.33 -25.11
CA VAL A 208 5.28 16.22 -24.39
C VAL A 208 5.27 15.06 -23.39
N PHE A 209 6.38 14.34 -23.33
CA PHE A 209 6.63 13.31 -22.33
C PHE A 209 7.71 13.80 -21.36
N THR A 210 7.41 13.83 -20.07
CA THR A 210 8.29 14.47 -19.06
C THR A 210 8.79 13.53 -17.98
N GLY A 211 8.48 12.23 -18.08
CA GLY A 211 8.89 11.21 -17.12
C GLY A 211 9.10 9.87 -17.79
N ASP A 212 9.09 8.79 -17.01
CA ASP A 212 9.48 7.48 -17.49
C ASP A 212 8.38 6.84 -18.37
N LEU A 213 8.77 6.32 -19.53
CA LEU A 213 7.83 5.70 -20.47
C LEU A 213 7.67 4.20 -20.23
N ALA A 214 8.73 3.52 -19.79
CA ALA A 214 8.84 2.08 -19.88
C ALA A 214 9.71 1.48 -18.76
N ASP A 215 9.25 0.37 -18.17
CA ASP A 215 9.87 -0.33 -17.04
C ASP A 215 10.48 -1.69 -17.43
N GLY A 216 10.97 -1.80 -18.65
CA GLY A 216 11.48 -3.05 -19.21
C GLY A 216 12.47 -2.84 -20.34
N THR A 217 13.09 -3.93 -20.77
CA THR A 217 13.94 -3.90 -21.98
C THR A 217 13.08 -3.82 -23.23
N VAL A 218 13.62 -3.27 -24.31
CA VAL A 218 12.92 -3.18 -25.62
C VAL A 218 12.42 -4.55 -26.09
N ALA A 219 13.19 -5.62 -25.84
CA ALA A 219 12.78 -6.99 -26.19
C ALA A 219 11.54 -7.46 -25.42
N GLN A 220 11.36 -7.01 -24.17
CA GLN A 220 10.22 -7.38 -23.33
C GLN A 220 8.95 -6.59 -23.65
N LEU A 221 9.09 -5.34 -24.11
CA LEU A 221 7.97 -4.41 -24.29
C LEU A 221 7.51 -4.25 -25.74
N LYS A 222 8.12 -4.98 -26.68
CA LYS A 222 7.86 -4.84 -28.13
C LYS A 222 6.38 -5.06 -28.50
N GLU A 223 5.65 -5.88 -27.75
CA GLU A 223 4.23 -6.16 -28.01
C GLU A 223 3.29 -5.18 -27.30
N ASP A 224 3.80 -4.43 -26.32
CA ASP A 224 3.04 -3.49 -25.48
C ASP A 224 3.10 -2.03 -25.95
N VAL A 225 3.99 -1.70 -26.90
CA VAL A 225 4.24 -0.35 -27.44
C VAL A 225 3.98 -0.30 -28.94
#